data_AF-A0A969U8U1-F1
#
_entry.id   AF-A0A969U8U1-F1
#
_cell.length_a   1.000
_cell.length_b   1.000
_cell.length_c   1.000
_cell.angle_alpha   90.00
_cell.angle_beta   90.00
_cell.angle_gamma   90.00
#
_symmetry.space_group_name_H-M   'P 1'
#
loop_
_entity.id
_entity.type
_entity.pdbx_description
1 polymer ?
#
loop_
_entity_poly.entity_id
_entity_poly.type
_entity_poly.pdbx_seq_one_letter_code
_entity_poly.pdbx_strand_id
1 'polypeptide(L)'
;MYWYFTKRYQPEYGLPSAQQFLEDRSDRGVSYAAINIIRRLSRITPSVFQKVPLECLQFFELYQRYPSLAEAIGDLGESITPSCLVHNDLKINNFLVDLNWQQVGSPAIRLIDWERANWGDPAFDLGCMLGSYLEIWLGGLSIGDRLSINESLQLATTPLETIQPSLFALMQSYLAGFPAITTTRTDYLDRVIQFTGLSLIRRVEITIDRDRYFGDRGIIMLQVAKQLLCLPQAAMKTLFGNNFTQLINQ
;
A
#
# COMPACT_ATOMS: atom_id res chain seq x y z
N MET A 1 2.41 14.47 -27.47
CA MET A 1 2.78 15.85 -27.09
C MET A 1 3.83 15.73 -25.99
N TYR A 2 5.11 15.72 -26.39
CA TYR A 2 6.25 15.55 -25.50
C TYR A 2 6.55 16.88 -24.82
N TRP A 3 6.50 16.93 -23.49
CA TRP A 3 7.04 18.06 -22.74
C TRP A 3 8.30 17.63 -21.99
N TYR A 4 9.34 18.40 -22.23
CA TYR A 4 10.71 18.28 -21.77
C TYR A 4 10.83 18.34 -20.24
N PHE A 5 11.56 17.40 -19.64
CA PHE A 5 12.23 17.61 -18.36
C PHE A 5 13.73 17.36 -18.53
N THR A 6 14.41 18.37 -19.07
CA THR A 6 15.87 18.52 -18.98
C THR A 6 16.19 19.91 -18.44
N LYS A 7 15.84 20.17 -17.18
CA LYS A 7 16.57 21.16 -16.38
C LYS A 7 17.45 20.40 -15.40
N ARG A 8 18.77 20.45 -15.65
CA ARG A 8 19.77 20.15 -14.62
C ARG A 8 19.50 21.08 -13.43
N TYR A 9 19.41 20.49 -12.25
CA TYR A 9 19.31 21.18 -10.98
C TYR A 9 20.49 22.15 -10.81
N GLN A 10 20.20 23.43 -10.55
CA GLN A 10 21.18 24.44 -10.16
C GLN A 10 21.06 24.66 -8.65
N PRO A 11 22.15 24.56 -7.86
CA PRO A 11 22.10 24.50 -6.39
C PRO A 11 21.95 25.86 -5.68
N GLU A 12 21.53 26.92 -6.38
CA GLU A 12 21.68 28.30 -5.89
C GLU A 12 20.52 28.83 -5.04
N TYR A 13 19.46 28.04 -4.84
CA TYR A 13 18.40 28.36 -3.89
C TYR A 13 18.43 27.31 -2.78
N GLY A 14 18.85 27.72 -1.58
CA GLY A 14 18.79 26.88 -0.39
C GLY A 14 17.38 26.33 -0.23
N LEU A 15 17.23 25.02 -0.37
CA LEU A 15 15.96 24.35 -0.08
C LEU A 15 15.62 24.65 1.39
N PRO A 16 14.37 25.03 1.70
CA PRO A 16 13.94 25.14 3.08
C PRO A 16 14.29 23.85 3.82
N SER A 17 14.76 23.97 5.06
CA SER A 17 14.98 22.77 5.87
C SER A 17 13.66 22.00 5.97
N ALA A 18 13.73 20.68 6.15
CA ALA A 18 12.54 19.86 6.37
C ALA A 18 11.65 20.44 7.49
N GLN A 19 12.27 21.11 8.47
CA GLN A 19 11.63 21.79 9.58
C GLN A 19 10.87 23.06 9.16
N GLN A 20 11.43 23.89 8.27
CA GLN A 20 10.74 25.07 7.72
C GLN A 20 9.56 24.70 6.82
N PHE A 21 9.66 23.59 6.07
CA PHE A 21 8.53 23.08 5.28
C PHE A 21 7.34 22.62 6.16
N LEU A 22 7.63 22.16 7.38
CA LEU A 22 6.63 21.71 8.35
C LEU A 22 5.86 22.85 9.00
N GLU A 23 6.57 23.91 9.39
CA GLU A 23 5.96 25.08 10.04
C GLU A 23 4.98 25.80 9.09
N ASP A 24 5.35 25.94 7.81
CA ASP A 24 4.57 26.67 6.80
C ASP A 24 3.30 25.91 6.34
N ARG A 25 3.17 24.62 6.65
CA ARG A 25 2.00 23.78 6.30
C ARG A 25 1.10 23.40 7.47
N SER A 26 1.50 23.70 8.71
CA SER A 26 0.70 23.44 9.91
C SER A 26 -0.71 24.09 9.86
N ASP A 27 -0.86 25.17 9.09
CA ASP A 27 -2.12 25.92 8.94
C ASP A 27 -3.01 25.47 7.75
N ARG A 28 -2.52 24.56 6.89
CA ARG A 28 -3.29 24.02 5.75
C ARG A 28 -3.58 22.56 5.99
N GLY A 29 -4.76 22.27 6.54
CA GLY A 29 -5.28 20.92 6.85
C GLY A 29 -4.67 19.82 5.97
N VAL A 30 -3.63 19.18 6.50
CA VAL A 30 -2.80 18.24 5.73
C VAL A 30 -3.64 16.98 5.50
N SER A 31 -4.13 16.85 4.28
CA SER A 31 -4.95 15.73 3.85
C SER A 31 -4.04 14.57 3.44
N TYR A 32 -3.68 13.73 4.40
CA TYR A 32 -2.89 12.52 4.14
C TYR A 32 -3.73 11.52 3.35
N ALA A 33 -3.16 10.90 2.31
CA ALA A 33 -3.89 9.92 1.49
C ALA A 33 -4.43 8.76 2.33
N ALA A 34 -3.65 8.29 3.31
CA ALA A 34 -4.08 7.33 4.33
C ALA A 34 -5.32 7.81 5.10
N ILE A 35 -5.28 9.00 5.70
CA ILE A 35 -6.40 9.57 6.48
C ILE A 35 -7.66 9.72 5.62
N ASN A 36 -7.52 10.10 4.36
CA ASN A 36 -8.66 10.21 3.45
C ASN A 36 -9.35 8.88 3.22
N ILE A 37 -8.59 7.79 3.07
CA ILE A 37 -9.14 6.44 2.91
C ILE A 37 -9.86 6.03 4.19
N ILE A 38 -9.18 6.16 5.33
CA ILE A 38 -9.69 5.80 6.66
C ILE A 38 -11.00 6.54 6.96
N ARG A 39 -11.05 7.85 6.70
CA ARG A 39 -12.24 8.68 6.92
C ARG A 39 -13.43 8.28 6.02
N ARG A 40 -13.17 7.82 4.79
CA ARG A 40 -14.25 7.32 3.92
C ARG A 40 -14.80 6.00 4.43
N LEU A 41 -13.93 5.09 4.85
CA LEU A 41 -14.32 3.78 5.37
C LEU A 41 -15.06 3.89 6.71
N SER A 42 -14.66 4.83 7.59
CA SER A 42 -15.32 5.04 8.89
C SER A 42 -16.70 5.70 8.80
N ARG A 43 -17.05 6.30 7.65
CA ARG A 43 -18.32 7.01 7.49
C ARG A 43 -18.98 6.75 6.13
N ILE A 44 -19.67 5.62 6.03
CA ILE A 44 -20.60 5.35 4.93
C ILE A 44 -21.79 6.31 5.07
N THR A 45 -21.92 7.23 4.11
CA THR A 45 -23.05 8.17 4.06
C THR A 45 -24.10 7.68 3.08
N PRO A 46 -25.36 8.15 3.15
CA PRO A 46 -26.39 7.79 2.17
C PRO A 46 -26.00 8.08 0.71
N SER A 47 -25.03 8.97 0.47
CA SER A 47 -24.50 9.24 -0.88
C SER A 47 -23.86 8.01 -1.56
N VAL A 48 -23.45 7.00 -0.78
CA VAL A 48 -22.95 5.74 -1.33
C VAL A 48 -24.01 5.05 -2.20
N PHE A 49 -25.29 5.06 -1.78
CA PHE A 49 -26.39 4.46 -2.55
C PHE A 49 -26.67 5.19 -3.88
N GLN A 50 -26.22 6.43 -4.03
CA GLN A 50 -26.30 7.15 -5.30
C GLN A 50 -25.13 6.82 -6.23
N LYS A 51 -23.96 6.52 -5.65
CA LYS A 51 -22.70 6.38 -6.39
C LYS A 51 -22.38 4.94 -6.74
N VAL A 52 -22.68 3.98 -5.87
CA VAL A 52 -22.22 2.59 -5.99
C VAL A 52 -23.34 1.70 -6.56
N PRO A 53 -23.08 0.83 -7.55
CA PRO A 53 -24.06 -0.15 -8.03
C PRO A 53 -24.59 -1.03 -6.90
N LEU A 54 -25.82 -1.52 -7.02
CA LEU A 54 -26.47 -2.34 -5.99
C LEU A 54 -25.63 -3.59 -5.67
N GLU A 55 -25.08 -4.22 -6.71
CA GLU A 55 -24.26 -5.43 -6.61
C GLU A 55 -22.95 -5.17 -5.86
N CYS A 56 -22.44 -3.94 -5.93
CA CYS A 56 -21.21 -3.53 -5.25
C CYS A 56 -21.45 -3.17 -3.76
N LEU A 57 -22.69 -3.05 -3.29
CA LEU A 57 -22.97 -2.78 -1.88
C LEU A 57 -22.53 -3.92 -0.96
N GLN A 58 -22.37 -5.13 -1.50
CA GLN A 58 -21.82 -6.28 -0.78
C GLN A 58 -20.43 -5.98 -0.19
N PHE A 59 -19.63 -5.12 -0.82
CA PHE A 59 -18.35 -4.68 -0.25
C PHE A 59 -18.55 -4.03 1.12
N PHE A 60 -19.50 -3.09 1.23
CA PHE A 60 -19.78 -2.40 2.49
C PHE A 60 -20.38 -3.33 3.52
N GLU A 61 -21.25 -4.26 3.11
CA GLU A 61 -21.79 -5.29 4.01
C GLU A 61 -20.68 -6.16 4.60
N LEU A 62 -19.77 -6.67 3.77
CA LEU A 62 -18.64 -7.47 4.22
C LEU A 62 -17.66 -6.68 5.09
N TYR A 63 -17.41 -5.41 4.75
CA TYR A 63 -16.60 -4.51 5.55
C TYR A 63 -17.20 -4.29 6.95
N GLN A 64 -18.49 -3.93 7.01
CA GLN A 64 -19.21 -3.65 8.26
C GLN A 64 -19.47 -4.89 9.12
N ARG A 65 -19.45 -6.09 8.52
CA ARG A 65 -19.64 -7.36 9.23
C ARG A 65 -18.56 -7.65 10.28
N TYR A 66 -17.37 -7.06 10.16
CA TYR A 66 -16.25 -7.35 11.05
C TYR A 66 -15.87 -6.10 11.87
N PRO A 67 -16.37 -5.94 13.11
CA PRO A 67 -15.99 -4.82 13.97
C PRO A 67 -14.47 -4.67 14.16
N SER A 68 -13.75 -5.79 14.25
CA SER A 68 -12.29 -5.79 14.39
C SER A 68 -11.54 -5.19 13.19
N LEU A 69 -12.15 -5.19 12.00
CA LEU A 69 -11.60 -4.54 10.82
C LEU A 69 -11.74 -3.01 10.93
N ALA A 70 -12.91 -2.54 11.38
CA ALA A 70 -13.15 -1.12 11.59
C ALA A 70 -12.26 -0.55 12.70
N GLU A 71 -12.13 -1.28 13.81
CA GLU A 71 -11.22 -0.96 14.92
C GLU A 71 -9.77 -0.88 14.45
N ALA A 72 -9.25 -1.93 13.78
CA ALA A 72 -7.88 -1.93 13.27
C ALA A 72 -7.57 -0.77 12.30
N ILE A 73 -8.55 -0.35 11.48
CA ILE A 73 -8.41 0.79 10.58
C ILE A 73 -8.46 2.13 11.34
N GLY A 74 -9.29 2.23 12.38
CA GLY A 74 -9.32 3.36 13.30
C GLY A 74 -7.98 3.54 14.00
N ASP A 75 -7.48 2.49 14.63
CA ASP A 75 -6.19 2.46 15.33
C ASP A 75 -5.03 2.79 14.38
N LEU A 76 -5.07 2.25 13.15
CA LEU A 76 -4.09 2.60 12.12
C LEU A 76 -4.11 4.10 11.82
N GLY A 77 -5.29 4.72 11.76
CA GLY A 77 -5.46 6.15 11.54
C GLY A 77 -4.88 7.00 12.66
N GLU A 78 -5.12 6.61 13.91
CA GLU A 78 -4.58 7.29 15.09
C GLU A 78 -3.06 7.12 15.23
N SER A 79 -2.50 6.03 14.71
CA SER A 79 -1.06 5.75 14.74
C SER A 79 -0.22 6.48 13.69
N ILE A 80 -0.85 7.17 12.72
CA ILE A 80 -0.17 7.86 11.63
C ILE A 80 0.81 8.88 12.21
N THR A 81 2.09 8.70 11.89
CA THR A 81 3.17 9.58 12.37
C THR A 81 3.93 10.16 11.18
N PRO A 82 3.54 11.36 10.68
CA PRO A 82 4.19 11.99 9.55
C PRO A 82 5.64 12.37 9.85
N SER A 83 6.62 11.77 9.16
CA SER A 83 8.04 11.95 9.48
C SER A 83 8.97 12.15 8.28
N CYS A 84 8.47 12.01 7.04
CA CYS A 84 9.25 12.32 5.85
C CYS A 84 8.37 12.75 4.67
N LEU A 85 8.99 13.17 3.57
CA LEU A 85 8.32 13.30 2.29
C LEU A 85 7.93 11.91 1.78
N VAL A 86 6.65 11.71 1.56
CA VAL A 86 6.08 10.49 0.97
C VAL A 86 5.42 10.81 -0.37
N HIS A 87 5.34 9.83 -1.25
CA HIS A 87 4.72 9.87 -2.56
C HIS A 87 3.19 9.84 -2.49
N ASN A 88 2.60 9.14 -1.51
CA ASN A 88 1.15 8.92 -1.32
C ASN A 88 0.43 8.13 -2.43
N ASP A 89 1.18 7.63 -3.40
CA ASP A 89 0.71 6.79 -4.52
C ASP A 89 1.85 5.89 -4.98
N LEU A 90 2.62 5.35 -4.03
CA LEU A 90 3.78 4.53 -4.35
C LEU A 90 3.31 3.11 -4.74
N LYS A 91 3.36 2.81 -6.04
CA LYS A 91 2.91 1.55 -6.65
C LYS A 91 3.84 1.15 -7.79
N ILE A 92 3.90 -0.13 -8.12
CA ILE A 92 4.90 -0.67 -9.07
C ILE A 92 4.84 0.00 -10.46
N ASN A 93 3.66 0.43 -10.91
CA ASN A 93 3.50 1.11 -12.20
C ASN A 93 4.03 2.56 -12.21
N ASN A 94 4.41 3.11 -11.05
CA ASN A 94 5.11 4.40 -10.96
C ASN A 94 6.64 4.23 -10.99
N PHE A 95 7.15 3.00 -11.16
CA PHE A 95 8.57 2.73 -11.38
C PHE A 95 8.83 2.47 -12.87
N LEU A 96 9.72 3.28 -13.45
CA LEU A 96 10.29 3.04 -14.77
C LEU A 96 11.59 2.26 -14.62
N VAL A 97 11.70 1.16 -15.35
CA VAL A 97 12.88 0.30 -15.39
C VAL A 97 13.42 0.27 -16.82
N ASP A 98 14.73 0.28 -16.98
CA ASP A 98 15.38 0.12 -18.28
C ASP A 98 14.95 -1.21 -18.95
N LEU A 99 14.59 -1.19 -20.23
CA LEU A 99 14.22 -2.42 -20.96
C LEU A 99 15.38 -3.42 -21.02
N ASN A 100 16.62 -2.93 -21.04
CA ASN A 100 17.83 -3.73 -21.05
C ASN A 100 18.41 -3.93 -19.65
N TRP A 101 17.59 -3.83 -18.59
CA TRP A 101 18.06 -3.88 -17.20
C TRP A 101 18.91 -5.12 -16.86
N GLN A 102 18.68 -6.24 -17.55
CA GLN A 102 19.46 -7.47 -17.38
C GLN A 102 20.86 -7.41 -17.99
N GLN A 103 21.09 -6.52 -18.95
CA GLN A 103 22.34 -6.37 -19.69
C GLN A 103 23.23 -5.26 -19.11
N VAL A 104 22.69 -4.43 -18.22
CA VAL A 104 23.42 -3.34 -17.57
C VAL A 104 23.71 -3.70 -16.11
N GLY A 105 24.95 -3.51 -15.65
CA GLY A 105 25.34 -3.86 -14.28
C GLY A 105 24.67 -3.02 -13.18
N SER A 106 24.07 -1.89 -13.53
CA SER A 106 23.31 -1.03 -12.62
C SER A 106 22.15 -0.37 -13.38
N PRO A 107 20.98 -1.05 -13.47
CA PRO A 107 19.85 -0.52 -14.20
C PRO A 107 19.31 0.74 -13.54
N ALA A 108 19.07 1.77 -14.35
CA ALA A 108 18.43 2.99 -13.86
C ALA A 108 16.95 2.71 -13.53
N ILE A 109 16.58 2.94 -12.27
CA ILE A 109 15.20 2.92 -11.81
C ILE A 109 14.78 4.37 -11.60
N ARG A 110 13.64 4.78 -12.17
CA ARG A 110 13.07 6.12 -11.96
C ARG A 110 11.68 6.04 -11.38
N LEU A 111 11.44 6.82 -10.33
CA LEU A 111 10.12 7.01 -9.74
C LEU A 111 9.46 8.25 -10.36
N ILE A 112 8.24 8.07 -10.87
CA ILE A 112 7.44 9.12 -11.53
C ILE A 112 6.14 9.37 -10.75
N ASP A 113 5.35 10.36 -11.19
CA ASP A 113 4.00 10.63 -10.68
C ASP A 113 3.92 11.21 -9.25
N TRP A 114 4.80 12.16 -8.94
CA TRP A 114 4.90 12.84 -7.63
C TRP A 114 3.76 13.82 -7.30
N GLU A 115 2.65 13.83 -8.05
CA GLU A 115 1.59 14.85 -7.91
C GLU A 115 0.89 14.83 -6.53
N ARG A 116 0.98 13.70 -5.81
CA ARG A 116 0.38 13.49 -4.48
C ARG A 116 1.39 13.58 -3.35
N ALA A 117 2.64 13.92 -3.68
CA ALA A 117 3.72 13.96 -2.70
C ALA A 117 3.43 14.98 -1.60
N ASN A 118 3.62 14.56 -0.34
CA ASN A 118 3.43 15.42 0.81
C ASN A 118 4.25 14.91 1.99
N TRP A 119 4.33 15.69 3.06
CA TRP A 119 4.81 15.14 4.33
C TRP A 119 3.83 14.07 4.81
N GLY A 120 4.33 12.92 5.28
CA GLY A 120 3.49 11.79 5.63
C GLY A 120 4.24 10.66 6.33
N ASP A 121 3.51 9.60 6.61
CA ASP A 121 4.04 8.42 7.30
C ASP A 121 4.75 7.50 6.29
N PRO A 122 6.07 7.25 6.41
CA PRO A 122 6.81 6.40 5.49
C PRO A 122 6.24 4.98 5.37
N ALA A 123 5.56 4.47 6.40
CA ALA A 123 4.96 3.14 6.38
C ALA A 123 3.84 3.04 5.33
N PHE A 124 3.18 4.16 5.00
CA PHE A 124 2.09 4.19 4.02
C PHE A 124 2.59 3.87 2.61
N ASP A 125 3.67 4.52 2.19
CA ASP A 125 4.27 4.32 0.87
C ASP A 125 4.82 2.89 0.73
N LEU A 126 5.55 2.42 1.74
CA LEU A 126 6.08 1.05 1.73
C LEU A 126 4.94 0.02 1.72
N GLY A 127 3.87 0.25 2.50
CA GLY A 127 2.66 -0.57 2.48
C GLY A 127 1.98 -0.60 1.11
N CYS A 128 1.85 0.53 0.43
CA CYS A 128 1.29 0.59 -0.93
C CYS A 128 2.16 -0.18 -1.95
N MET A 129 3.48 -0.17 -1.78
CA MET A 129 4.39 -0.96 -2.62
C MET A 129 4.25 -2.45 -2.39
N LEU A 130 4.22 -2.90 -1.13
CA LEU A 130 3.93 -4.31 -0.84
C LEU A 130 2.55 -4.71 -1.37
N GLY A 131 1.56 -3.83 -1.23
CA GLY A 131 0.22 -4.02 -1.77
C GLY A 131 0.23 -4.25 -3.27
N SER A 132 1.04 -3.50 -4.02
CA SER A 132 1.20 -3.68 -5.48
C SER A 132 1.76 -5.05 -5.85
N TYR A 133 2.67 -5.62 -5.04
CA TYR A 133 3.13 -7.00 -5.25
C TYR A 133 2.04 -8.02 -4.91
N LEU A 134 1.28 -7.79 -3.83
CA LEU A 134 0.15 -8.67 -3.50
C LEU A 134 -0.93 -8.62 -4.57
N GLU A 135 -1.15 -7.48 -5.23
CA GLU A 135 -2.05 -7.37 -6.37
C GLU A 135 -1.63 -8.28 -7.54
N ILE A 136 -0.33 -8.49 -7.77
CA ILE A 136 0.17 -9.44 -8.78
C ILE A 136 -0.22 -10.88 -8.40
N TRP A 137 0.06 -11.28 -7.15
CA TRP A 137 -0.33 -12.61 -6.64
C TRP A 137 -1.84 -12.83 -6.69
N LEU A 138 -2.62 -11.87 -6.18
CA LEU A 138 -4.09 -11.92 -6.14
C LEU A 138 -4.70 -11.87 -7.55
N GLY A 139 -4.05 -11.20 -8.50
CA GLY A 139 -4.40 -11.20 -9.91
C GLY A 139 -4.23 -12.58 -10.57
N GLY A 140 -3.24 -13.35 -10.11
CA GLY A 140 -2.94 -14.68 -10.60
C GLY A 140 -3.87 -15.80 -10.11
N LEU A 141 -4.80 -15.51 -9.19
CA LEU A 141 -5.75 -16.49 -8.65
C LEU A 141 -6.78 -16.93 -9.70
N SER A 142 -7.00 -18.24 -9.78
CA SER A 142 -8.04 -18.84 -10.61
C SER A 142 -9.39 -18.70 -9.91
N ILE A 143 -10.32 -17.97 -10.51
CA ILE A 143 -11.66 -17.70 -9.94
C ILE A 143 -12.69 -18.54 -10.70
N GLY A 144 -13.53 -19.26 -9.97
CA GLY A 144 -14.68 -19.95 -10.54
C GLY A 144 -15.61 -20.48 -9.46
N ASP A 145 -16.91 -20.57 -9.79
CA ASP A 145 -18.01 -20.91 -8.88
C ASP A 145 -17.86 -22.25 -8.12
N ARG A 146 -16.91 -23.09 -8.54
CA ARG A 146 -16.64 -24.42 -7.98
C ARG A 146 -15.34 -24.53 -7.20
N LEU A 147 -14.50 -23.49 -7.21
CA LEU A 147 -13.22 -23.49 -6.50
C LEU A 147 -13.40 -22.86 -5.13
N SER A 148 -13.03 -23.59 -4.08
CA SER A 148 -12.79 -22.99 -2.78
C SER A 148 -11.60 -22.02 -2.84
N ILE A 149 -11.50 -21.13 -1.85
CA ILE A 149 -10.37 -20.20 -1.73
C ILE A 149 -9.04 -20.96 -1.69
N ASN A 150 -8.98 -22.09 -0.97
CA ASN A 150 -7.76 -22.90 -0.87
C ASN A 150 -7.37 -23.50 -2.22
N GLU A 151 -8.33 -23.97 -3.02
CA GLU A 151 -8.05 -24.48 -4.37
C GLU A 151 -7.62 -23.35 -5.31
N SER A 152 -8.25 -22.17 -5.21
CA SER A 152 -7.86 -20.98 -5.96
C SER A 152 -6.41 -20.56 -5.67
N LEU A 153 -6.00 -20.63 -4.39
CA LEU A 153 -4.62 -20.38 -3.95
C LEU A 153 -3.63 -21.40 -4.51
N GLN A 154 -3.98 -22.69 -4.52
CA GLN A 154 -3.13 -23.76 -5.08
C GLN A 154 -2.98 -23.66 -6.61
N LEU A 155 -3.99 -23.15 -7.29
CA LEU A 155 -4.01 -22.97 -8.75
C LEU A 155 -3.58 -21.56 -9.18
N ALA A 156 -2.93 -20.80 -8.29
CA ALA A 156 -2.44 -19.47 -8.59
C ALA A 156 -1.36 -19.54 -9.68
N THR A 157 -1.55 -18.81 -10.78
CA THR A 157 -0.56 -18.70 -11.86
C THR A 157 0.71 -17.97 -11.42
N THR A 158 0.61 -17.13 -10.40
CA THR A 158 1.74 -16.53 -9.69
C THR A 158 1.58 -16.81 -8.21
N PRO A 159 2.14 -17.92 -7.67
CA PRO A 159 2.07 -18.26 -6.26
C PRO A 159 2.74 -17.20 -5.37
N LEU A 160 2.30 -17.09 -4.11
CA LEU A 160 2.86 -16.13 -3.14
C LEU A 160 4.37 -16.30 -3.00
N GLU A 161 4.85 -17.55 -2.97
CA GLU A 161 6.25 -17.94 -2.85
C GLU A 161 7.13 -17.34 -3.95
N THR A 162 6.55 -17.06 -5.14
CA THR A 162 7.26 -16.43 -6.25
C THR A 162 7.54 -14.95 -5.99
N ILE A 163 6.66 -14.27 -5.25
CA ILE A 163 6.82 -12.84 -4.94
C ILE A 163 7.50 -12.59 -3.58
N GLN A 164 7.54 -13.57 -2.68
CA GLN A 164 8.19 -13.44 -1.36
C GLN A 164 9.65 -12.92 -1.41
N PRO A 165 10.53 -13.36 -2.34
CA PRO A 165 11.89 -12.82 -2.43
C PRO A 165 11.90 -11.32 -2.75
N SER A 166 10.96 -10.85 -3.57
CA SER A 166 10.84 -9.43 -3.92
C SER A 166 10.30 -8.60 -2.76
N LEU A 167 9.28 -9.11 -2.05
CA LEU A 167 8.75 -8.48 -0.84
C LEU A 167 9.87 -8.31 0.21
N PHE A 168 10.63 -9.38 0.45
CA PHE A 168 11.75 -9.36 1.39
C PHE A 168 12.84 -8.39 0.96
N ALA A 169 13.31 -8.45 -0.29
CA ALA A 169 14.35 -7.56 -0.79
C ALA A 169 13.94 -6.08 -0.73
N LEU A 170 12.67 -5.76 -1.04
CA LEU A 170 12.11 -4.42 -0.93
C LEU A 170 12.12 -3.93 0.52
N MET A 171 11.57 -4.72 1.44
CA MET A 171 11.52 -4.36 2.86
C MET A 171 12.93 -4.19 3.43
N GLN A 172 13.83 -5.15 3.20
CA GLN A 172 15.20 -5.09 3.68
C GLN A 172 15.95 -3.86 3.13
N SER A 173 15.85 -3.61 1.82
CA SER A 173 16.53 -2.46 1.19
C SER A 173 16.00 -1.13 1.73
N TYR A 174 14.70 -1.05 1.99
CA TYR A 174 14.09 0.13 2.60
C TYR A 174 14.62 0.38 4.01
N LEU A 175 14.68 -0.65 4.87
CA LEU A 175 15.21 -0.53 6.22
C LEU A 175 16.70 -0.18 6.23
N ALA A 176 17.48 -0.77 5.34
CA ALA A 176 18.91 -0.43 5.18
C ALA A 176 19.13 1.02 4.72
N GLY A 177 18.21 1.56 3.89
CA GLY A 177 18.22 2.95 3.46
C GLY A 177 17.69 3.93 4.51
N PHE A 178 16.98 3.45 5.54
CA PHE A 178 16.40 4.27 6.61
C PHE A 178 16.53 3.60 8.00
N PRO A 179 17.77 3.33 8.48
CA PRO A 179 18.00 2.48 9.64
C PRO A 179 17.42 3.03 10.95
N ALA A 180 17.29 4.36 11.08
CA ALA A 180 16.75 4.98 12.29
C ALA A 180 15.24 4.72 12.51
N ILE A 181 14.51 4.27 11.48
CA ILE A 181 13.04 4.17 11.56
C ILE A 181 12.58 3.08 12.54
N THR A 182 13.27 1.95 12.60
CA THR A 182 12.90 0.83 13.49
C THR A 182 13.29 1.11 14.93
N THR A 183 14.36 1.90 15.16
CA THR A 183 14.74 2.34 16.50
C THR A 183 13.78 3.40 17.04
N THR A 184 13.32 4.32 16.18
CA THR A 184 12.42 5.41 16.58
C THR A 184 10.95 4.98 16.65
N ARG A 185 10.55 3.97 15.86
CA ARG A 185 9.19 3.44 15.78
C ARG A 185 9.22 1.92 15.86
N THR A 186 9.07 1.39 17.07
CA THR A 186 9.13 -0.06 17.33
C THR A 186 8.01 -0.85 16.67
N ASP A 187 6.89 -0.20 16.35
CA ASP A 187 5.74 -0.79 15.66
C ASP A 187 5.78 -0.62 14.13
N TYR A 188 6.87 -0.07 13.58
CA TYR A 188 6.95 0.33 12.16
C TYR A 188 6.60 -0.81 11.20
N LEU A 189 7.13 -2.02 11.42
CA LEU A 189 6.86 -3.17 10.56
C LEU A 189 5.38 -3.56 10.58
N ASP A 190 4.74 -3.53 11.75
CA ASP A 190 3.30 -3.78 11.85
C ASP A 190 2.51 -2.73 11.08
N ARG A 191 2.89 -1.44 11.17
CA ARG A 191 2.25 -0.37 10.41
C ARG A 191 2.39 -0.54 8.92
N VAL A 192 3.55 -0.97 8.43
CA VAL A 192 3.75 -1.26 7.01
C VAL A 192 2.80 -2.38 6.55
N ILE A 193 2.65 -3.46 7.34
CA ILE A 193 1.73 -4.56 7.02
C ILE A 193 0.27 -4.09 7.06
N GLN A 194 -0.12 -3.28 8.04
CA GLN A 194 -1.46 -2.73 8.12
C GLN A 194 -1.77 -1.79 6.94
N PHE A 195 -0.83 -0.91 6.56
CA PHE A 195 -0.99 -0.07 5.36
C PHE A 195 -1.01 -0.89 4.07
N THR A 196 -0.32 -2.03 4.03
CA THR A 196 -0.46 -3.00 2.95
C THR A 196 -1.92 -3.47 2.84
N GLY A 197 -2.54 -3.85 3.96
CA GLY A 197 -3.97 -4.20 3.99
C GLY A 197 -4.88 -3.06 3.57
N LEU A 198 -4.63 -1.83 4.06
CA LEU A 198 -5.39 -0.63 3.66
C LEU A 198 -5.27 -0.37 2.15
N SER A 199 -4.10 -0.61 1.55
CA SER A 199 -3.89 -0.44 0.11
C SER A 199 -4.72 -1.43 -0.73
N LEU A 200 -4.93 -2.66 -0.24
CA LEU A 200 -5.80 -3.64 -0.91
C LEU A 200 -7.27 -3.22 -0.84
N ILE A 201 -7.74 -2.70 0.30
CA ILE A 201 -9.09 -2.14 0.41
C ILE A 201 -9.26 -0.96 -0.55
N ARG A 202 -8.27 -0.07 -0.60
CA ARG A 202 -8.24 1.04 -1.55
C ARG A 202 -8.32 0.55 -3.00
N ARG A 203 -7.64 -0.56 -3.34
CA ARG A 203 -7.72 -1.15 -4.67
C ARG A 203 -9.14 -1.63 -4.98
N VAL A 204 -9.82 -2.26 -4.02
CA VAL A 204 -11.22 -2.67 -4.16
C VAL A 204 -12.12 -1.46 -4.40
N GLU A 205 -11.97 -0.37 -3.63
CA GLU A 205 -12.71 0.89 -3.85
C GLU A 205 -12.50 1.43 -5.27
N ILE A 206 -11.24 1.47 -5.76
CA ILE A 206 -10.91 1.94 -7.11
C ILE A 206 -11.58 1.07 -8.19
N THR A 207 -11.61 -0.25 -8.02
CA THR A 207 -12.28 -1.17 -8.95
C THR A 207 -13.79 -0.96 -8.95
N ILE A 208 -14.41 -0.77 -7.79
CA ILE A 208 -15.85 -0.46 -7.69
C ILE A 208 -16.16 0.87 -8.40
N ASP A 209 -15.36 1.90 -8.16
CA ASP A 209 -15.57 3.22 -8.75
C ASP A 209 -15.39 3.22 -10.27
N ARG A 210 -14.33 2.57 -10.76
CA ARG A 210 -13.95 2.57 -12.18
C ARG A 210 -14.72 1.53 -13.00
N ASP A 211 -14.73 0.29 -12.52
CA ASP A 211 -15.21 -0.87 -13.27
C ASP A 211 -16.65 -1.26 -12.88
N ARG A 212 -17.23 -0.60 -11.87
CA ARG A 212 -18.61 -0.82 -11.39
C ARG A 212 -18.85 -2.29 -11.00
N TYR A 213 -17.81 -2.94 -10.50
CA TYR A 213 -17.79 -4.38 -10.26
C TYR A 213 -17.16 -4.72 -8.91
N PHE A 214 -17.80 -5.65 -8.21
CA PHE A 214 -17.28 -6.32 -7.01
C PHE A 214 -17.65 -7.80 -7.11
N GLY A 215 -16.64 -8.67 -7.19
CA GLY A 215 -16.81 -10.12 -7.26
C GLY A 215 -15.78 -10.85 -6.43
N ASP A 216 -15.62 -12.15 -6.67
CA ASP A 216 -14.81 -13.05 -5.83
C ASP A 216 -13.39 -12.56 -5.59
N ARG A 217 -12.74 -11.96 -6.60
CA ARG A 217 -11.41 -11.35 -6.40
C ARG A 217 -11.46 -10.26 -5.33
N GLY A 218 -12.44 -9.37 -5.39
CA GLY A 218 -12.64 -8.31 -4.41
C GLY A 218 -12.92 -8.86 -3.01
N ILE A 219 -13.68 -9.96 -2.92
CA ILE A 219 -13.95 -10.65 -1.66
C ILE A 219 -12.66 -11.23 -1.07
N ILE A 220 -11.86 -11.95 -1.86
CA ILE A 220 -10.57 -12.51 -1.43
C ILE A 220 -9.61 -11.39 -1.03
N MET A 221 -9.53 -10.30 -1.80
CA MET A 221 -8.72 -9.13 -1.47
C MET A 221 -9.11 -8.53 -0.12
N LEU A 222 -10.41 -8.39 0.17
CA LEU A 222 -10.89 -7.89 1.45
C LEU A 222 -10.56 -8.85 2.60
N GLN A 223 -10.63 -10.17 2.37
CA GLN A 223 -10.23 -11.17 3.38
C GLN A 223 -8.73 -11.11 3.68
N VAL A 224 -7.88 -10.99 2.65
CA VAL A 224 -6.43 -10.81 2.84
C VAL A 224 -6.14 -9.49 3.54
N ALA A 225 -6.79 -8.39 3.12
CA ALA A 225 -6.67 -7.09 3.76
C ALA A 225 -7.02 -7.15 5.26
N LYS A 226 -8.09 -7.87 5.61
CA LYS A 226 -8.49 -8.08 7.00
C LYS A 226 -7.39 -8.78 7.81
N GLN A 227 -6.73 -9.80 7.27
CA GLN A 227 -5.62 -10.45 7.98
C GLN A 227 -4.43 -9.52 8.17
N LEU A 228 -4.08 -8.73 7.14
CA LEU A 228 -3.00 -7.74 7.21
C LEU A 228 -3.27 -6.64 8.25
N LEU A 229 -4.52 -6.16 8.32
CA LEU A 229 -4.92 -5.09 9.23
C LEU A 229 -5.07 -5.58 10.67
N CYS A 230 -5.77 -6.70 10.88
CA CYS A 230 -6.12 -7.18 12.21
C CYS A 230 -5.06 -8.08 12.86
N LEU A 231 -4.23 -8.78 12.07
CA LEU A 231 -3.22 -9.73 12.57
C LEU A 231 -1.85 -9.51 11.88
N PRO A 232 -1.27 -8.29 11.96
CA PRO A 232 -0.10 -7.91 11.15
C PRO A 232 1.11 -8.83 11.37
N GLN A 233 1.40 -9.22 12.61
CA GLN A 233 2.51 -10.14 12.92
C GLN A 233 2.34 -11.53 12.28
N ALA A 234 1.13 -12.10 12.33
CA ALA A 234 0.84 -13.38 11.70
C ALA A 234 0.93 -13.27 10.16
N ALA A 235 0.40 -12.18 9.60
CA ALA A 235 0.46 -11.92 8.18
C ALA A 235 1.91 -11.69 7.69
N MET A 236 2.73 -11.02 8.48
CA MET A 236 4.15 -10.81 8.21
C MET A 236 4.89 -12.15 8.04
N LYS A 237 4.63 -13.11 8.94
CA LYS A 237 5.18 -14.47 8.83
C LYS A 237 4.79 -15.15 7.52
N THR A 238 3.55 -15.00 7.08
CA THR A 238 3.08 -15.52 5.78
C THR A 238 3.72 -14.81 4.59
N LEU A 239 3.84 -13.47 4.63
CA LEU A 239 4.36 -12.67 3.53
C LEU A 239 5.87 -12.84 3.31
N PHE A 240 6.65 -13.08 4.36
CA PHE A 240 8.10 -13.20 4.26
C PHE A 240 8.61 -14.63 4.36
N GLY A 241 7.74 -15.60 4.68
CA GLY A 241 8.07 -17.02 4.70
C GLY A 241 9.32 -17.32 5.54
N ASN A 242 10.29 -18.02 4.95
CA ASN A 242 11.54 -18.39 5.62
C ASN A 242 12.40 -17.17 6.02
N ASN A 243 12.20 -16.01 5.39
CA ASN A 243 12.95 -14.79 5.68
C ASN A 243 12.36 -13.97 6.83
N PHE A 244 11.23 -14.38 7.41
CA PHE A 244 10.58 -13.65 8.51
C PHE A 244 11.53 -13.41 9.70
N THR A 245 12.23 -14.45 10.16
CA THR A 245 13.17 -14.34 11.29
C THR A 245 14.32 -13.37 11.00
N GLN A 246 14.79 -13.32 9.75
CA GLN A 246 15.82 -12.38 9.33
C GLN A 246 15.31 -10.93 9.31
N LEU A 247 14.01 -10.72 9.08
CA LEU A 247 13.42 -9.39 9.06
C LEU A 247 13.24 -8.82 10.47
N ILE A 248 12.77 -9.64 11.42
CA ILE A 248 12.47 -9.18 12.79
C ILE A 248 13.70 -9.06 13.71
N ASN A 249 14.83 -9.65 13.33
CA ASN A 249 16.07 -9.65 14.13
C ASN A 249 17.10 -8.59 13.67
N GLN A 250 16.66 -7.56 12.94
CA GLN A 250 17.51 -6.45 12.48
C GLN A 250 17.64 -5.34 13.53
#